data_AF-A0A7Y5NEC6-F1
#
_entry.id   AF-A0A7Y5NEC6-F1
#
_cell.length_a   1.000
_cell.length_b   1.000
_cell.length_c   1.000
_cell.angle_alpha   90.00
_cell.angle_beta   90.00
_cell.angle_gamma   90.00
#
_symmetry.space_group_name_H-M   'P 1'
#
loop_
_entity.id
_entity.type
_entity.pdbx_description
1 polymer ?
#
loop_
_entity_poly.entity_id
_entity_poly.type
_entity_poly.pdbx_seq_one_letter_code
_entity_poly.pdbx_strand_id
1 'polypeptide(L)' 'SGFGGLKPSMFICGNNQNAKTEVGKILDQFGDEVEDMGGVEAARAIEPLCILWCIPGFLRGQWTHAFKLLRK' A
#
# COMPACT_ATOMS: atom_id res chain seq x y z
N SER A 1 -2.63 -13.12 13.05
CA SER A 1 -2.16 -12.62 11.75
C SER A 1 -2.10 -11.09 11.78
N GLY A 2 -0.99 -10.52 11.28
CA GLY A 2 -0.85 -9.13 10.81
C GLY A 2 -1.07 -7.99 11.80
N PHE A 3 -2.33 -7.58 11.99
CA PHE A 3 -2.70 -6.35 12.69
C PHE A 3 -4.04 -6.50 13.44
N GLY A 4 -4.26 -7.64 14.11
CA GLY A 4 -5.48 -7.87 14.89
C GLY A 4 -6.77 -7.93 14.06
N GLY A 5 -6.67 -8.37 12.80
CA GLY A 5 -7.80 -8.42 11.87
C GLY A 5 -7.97 -7.17 11.00
N LEU A 6 -7.17 -6.12 11.23
CA LEU A 6 -7.11 -4.96 10.33
C LEU A 6 -6.37 -5.35 9.04
N LYS A 7 -7.01 -5.10 7.89
CA LYS A 7 -6.36 -5.19 6.57
C LYS A 7 -5.73 -3.85 6.24
N PRO A 8 -4.40 -3.74 6.03
CA PRO A 8 -3.80 -2.49 5.61
C PRO A 8 -4.16 -2.18 4.15
N SER A 9 -3.90 -0.95 3.72
CA SER A 9 -4.11 -0.51 2.34
C SER A 9 -2.81 -0.59 1.56
N MET A 10 -2.84 -1.30 0.43
CA MET A 10 -1.75 -1.33 -0.54
C MET A 10 -2.08 -0.40 -1.71
N PHE A 11 -1.27 0.63 -1.88
CA PHE A 11 -1.45 1.64 -2.93
C PHE A 11 -0.71 1.21 -4.20
N ILE A 12 -1.44 1.14 -5.32
CA ILE A 12 -0.87 0.76 -6.63
C ILE A 12 -1.14 1.84 -7.66
N CYS A 13 -0.30 1.92 -8.69
CA CYS A 13 -0.50 2.80 -9.83
C CYS A 13 0.08 2.18 -11.11
N GLY A 14 -0.41 2.56 -12.28
CA GLY A 14 0.14 2.12 -13.56
C GLY A 14 -0.82 2.28 -14.74
N ASN A 15 -0.25 2.41 -15.93
CA ASN A 15 -1.01 2.69 -17.16
C ASN A 15 -1.64 1.43 -17.78
N ASN A 16 -1.26 0.23 -17.34
CA ASN A 16 -1.80 -1.02 -17.86
C ASN A 16 -2.83 -1.60 -16.89
N GLN A 17 -4.10 -1.59 -17.29
CA GLN A 17 -5.19 -2.07 -16.45
C GLN A 17 -5.09 -3.57 -16.14
N ASN A 18 -4.70 -4.40 -17.12
CA ASN A 18 -4.55 -5.84 -16.92
C ASN A 18 -3.45 -6.13 -15.88
N ALA A 19 -2.33 -5.41 -15.95
CA ALA A 19 -1.26 -5.54 -14.96
C ALA A 19 -1.74 -5.18 -13.55
N LYS A 20 -2.52 -4.08 -13.40
CA LYS A 20 -3.10 -3.70 -12.11
C LYS A 20 -4.08 -4.73 -11.57
N THR A 21 -4.88 -5.35 -12.44
CA THR A 21 -5.80 -6.44 -12.05
C THR A 21 -5.05 -7.66 -11.55
N GLU A 22 -3.98 -8.09 -12.23
CA GLU A 22 -3.17 -9.23 -11.76
C GLU A 22 -2.47 -8.92 -10.43
N VAL A 23 -1.92 -7.72 -10.28
CA VAL A 23 -1.35 -7.26 -9.01
C VAL A 23 -2.40 -7.27 -7.91
N GLY A 24 -3.63 -6.82 -8.19
CA GLY A 24 -4.71 -6.83 -7.21
C GLY A 24 -5.05 -8.23 -6.68
N LYS A 25 -5.04 -9.25 -7.55
CA LYS A 25 -5.24 -10.66 -7.13
C LYS A 25 -4.12 -11.18 -6.23
N ILE A 26 -2.89 -10.72 -6.45
CA ILE A 26 -1.75 -11.08 -5.61
C ILE A 26 -1.88 -10.43 -4.23
N LEU A 27 -2.26 -9.16 -4.19
CA LEU A 27 -2.44 -8.40 -2.95
C LEU A 27 -3.59 -8.95 -2.08
N ASP A 28 -4.68 -9.39 -2.70
CA ASP A 28 -5.77 -10.05 -1.98
C ASP A 28 -5.31 -11.35 -1.28
N GLN A 29 -4.40 -12.12 -1.91
CA GLN A 29 -3.80 -13.31 -1.29
C GLN A 29 -2.91 -12.96 -0.08
N PHE A 30 -2.29 -11.77 -0.08
CA PHE A 30 -1.54 -11.26 1.08
C PHE A 30 -2.44 -10.68 2.17
N GLY A 31 -3.73 -10.49 1.88
CA GLY A 31 -4.72 -9.96 2.82
C GLY A 31 -4.79 -8.44 2.85
N ASP A 32 -4.18 -7.75 1.88
CA ASP A 32 -4.19 -6.30 1.76
C ASP A 32 -5.44 -5.83 1.00
N GLU A 33 -5.92 -4.63 1.31
CA GLU A 33 -6.90 -3.94 0.48
C GLU A 33 -6.19 -3.14 -0.61
N VAL A 34 -6.62 -3.34 -1.86
CA VAL A 34 -6.00 -2.69 -3.02
C VAL A 34 -6.59 -1.30 -3.23
N GLU A 35 -5.70 -0.32 -3.30
CA GLU A 35 -6.02 1.08 -3.55
C GLU A 35 -5.37 1.55 -4.86
N ASP A 36 -6.14 1.59 -5.95
CA ASP A 36 -5.67 2.02 -7.27
C ASP A 36 -5.66 3.55 -7.38
N MET A 37 -4.46 4.13 -7.45
CA MET A 37 -4.22 5.57 -7.57
C MET A 37 -4.22 6.07 -9.03
N GLY A 38 -4.53 5.21 -10.00
CA GLY A 38 -4.66 5.56 -11.41
C GLY A 38 -3.39 5.30 -12.23
N GLY A 39 -3.01 6.28 -13.05
CA GLY A 39 -1.86 6.20 -13.96
C GLY A 39 -0.51 6.23 -13.25
N VAL A 40 0.56 5.98 -14.01
CA VAL A 40 1.94 5.92 -13.49
C VAL A 40 2.40 7.22 -12.83
N GLU A 41 1.77 8.35 -13.16
CA GLU A 41 2.04 9.67 -12.60
C GLU A 41 1.82 9.70 -11.08
N ALA A 42 0.91 8.86 -10.56
CA ALA A 42 0.66 8.73 -9.13
C ALA A 42 1.83 8.11 -8.36
N ALA A 43 2.81 7.49 -9.04
CA ALA A 43 4.03 6.99 -8.42
C ALA A 43 4.77 8.10 -7.65
N ARG A 44 4.74 9.34 -8.16
CA ARG A 44 5.34 10.51 -7.49
C ARG A 44 4.74 10.80 -6.11
N ALA A 45 3.51 10.36 -5.86
CA ALA A 45 2.85 10.48 -4.55
C ALA A 45 3.04 9.22 -3.69
N ILE A 46 3.13 8.03 -4.30
CA ILE A 46 3.37 6.76 -3.61
C ILE A 46 4.82 6.67 -3.08
N GLU A 47 5.80 7.16 -3.83
CA GLU A 47 7.21 7.14 -3.44
C GLU A 47 7.48 7.84 -2.08
N PRO A 48 6.98 9.07 -1.82
CA PRO A 48 7.05 9.69 -0.51
C PRO A 48 6.39 8.90 0.62
N LEU A 49 5.36 8.09 0.33
CA LEU A 49 4.70 7.26 1.34
C LEU A 49 5.65 6.16 1.86
N CYS A 50 6.50 5.60 1.00
CA CYS A 50 7.55 4.66 1.40
C CYS A 50 8.55 5.33 2.35
N ILE A 51 8.98 6.56 2.03
CA ILE A 51 9.86 7.35 2.91
C ILE A 51 9.18 7.58 4.26
N LEU A 52 7.90 7.97 4.26
CA LEU A 52 7.12 8.19 5.49
C LEU A 52 7.02 6.92 6.34
N TRP A 53 6.84 5.75 5.71
CA TRP A 53 6.86 4.45 6.37
C TRP A 53 8.23 4.15 6.99
N CYS A 54 9.34 4.49 6.35
CA CYS A 54 10.67 4.21 6.91
C CYS A 54 11.03 5.07 8.14
N ILE A 55 10.45 6.25 8.30
CA ILE A 55 10.81 7.22 9.36
C ILE A 55 10.67 6.62 10.78
N PRO A 56 9.53 6.03 11.19
CA PRO A 56 9.42 5.40 12.52
C PRO A 56 10.37 4.22 12.71
N GLY A 57 10.66 3.46 11.64
CA GLY A 57 11.66 2.39 11.63
C GLY A 57 13.05 2.91 12.00
N PHE A 58 13.49 3.98 11.36
CA PHE A 58 14.79 4.60 11.66
C PHE A 58 14.84 5.32 13.01
N LEU A 59 13.81 6.08 13.37
CA LEU A 59 13.82 6.89 14.60
C LEU A 59 13.57 6.07 15.87
N ARG A 60 12.80 4.98 15.79
CA ARG A 60 12.25 4.28 16.97
C ARG A 60 12.37 2.76 16.89
N GLY A 61 12.96 2.20 15.83
CA GLY A 61 13.04 0.74 15.63
C GLY A 61 11.68 0.08 15.35
N GLN A 62 10.67 0.86 14.99
CA GLN A 62 9.31 0.38 14.78
C GLN A 62 9.11 0.01 13.31
N TRP A 63 9.27 -1.27 12.97
CA TRP A 63 9.12 -1.77 11.59
C TRP A 63 7.79 -2.46 11.34
N THR A 64 7.07 -2.84 12.40
CA THR A 64 5.79 -3.55 12.34
C THR A 64 4.62 -2.56 12.35
N HIS A 65 4.46 -1.79 11.28
CA HIS A 65 3.34 -0.87 11.08
C HIS A 65 2.92 -0.82 9.60
N ALA A 66 1.71 -0.34 9.34
CA ALA A 66 1.18 -0.19 7.98
C ALA A 66 0.22 1.01 7.90
N PHE A 67 -0.01 1.49 6.67
CA PHE A 67 -1.01 2.52 6.41
C PHE A 67 -2.39 1.90 6.12
N LYS A 68 -3.43 2.67 6.42
CA LYS A 68 -4.82 2.33 6.12
C LYS A 68 -5.54 3.57 5.58
N LEU A 69 -6.13 3.46 4.39
CA LEU A 69 -7.06 4.45 3.88
C LEU A 69 -8.46 4.11 4.40
N LEU A 70 -9.10 5.07 5.08
CA LEU A 70 -10.45 4.92 5.60
C LEU A 70 -11.43 5.70 4.71
N ARG A 71 -12.59 5.11 4.45
CA ARG A 71 -13.67 5.71 3.67
C ARG A 71 -14.96 5.66 4.49
N LYS A 72 -15.90 6.55 4.19
CA LYS A 72 -17.25 6.58 4.78
C LYS A 72 -18.25 5.96 3.83
#